data_AF-A0A1C3U8H5-F1
#
_entry.id   AF-A0A1C3U8H5-F1
#
_cell.length_a   1.000
_cell.length_b   1.000
_cell.length_c   1.000
_cell.angle_alpha   90.00
_cell.angle_beta   90.00
_cell.angle_gamma   90.00
#
_symmetry.space_group_name_H-M   'P 1'
#
loop_
_entity.id
_entity.type
_entity.pdbx_description
1 polymer ?
#
loop_
_entity_poly.entity_id
_entity_poly.type
_entity_poly.pdbx_seq_one_letter_code
_entity_poly.pdbx_strand_id
1 'polypeptide(L)'
;MRLTWNLKTILIGVAVLAASFFISLKAMDLLAPRATNSAPPVAQLPPLPPASKSSIVIAPVAIALSAIREQAERAAPRNFAGKADNPISQILENADIGWSAVRGPMAAAGDKDVLTISTPLTGKLNVTGSLSSKATGALGDALGSVLGGDAAKRIGAVNIKNLNASAEIKGNVVVTSRPKLAAAWYLEPNLGAQVNLGDTNLNVAGAKVNVPAQVKPLIDKTVGEQINAVSERIRNDPSLRENAKAQWIKACRSIPLQGSSASAALPPLWLEMKPVRAIAAQPRVDAQAVTLLLGLEAETRVTSTPTKPDCPFPDKISIVPPTGTGVSIGVPIDVPFTEINKLIAAQMVGRTYPEDGSGPVDVTVKSANVIPSGDQLLISLLVRAKEKKSWFGLGAEANVHIWGRPVLDQAQQTLRLTDIQLALESEAAFGLLGAAARAVVPQMQQALLQRATLDLKPIAANAREKIAAAIADYQKSEDGLKVEARIDSLTLADIAFDSKTLRVVAEAGGSLNVFVTKLSGM
;
A
#
# COMPACT_ATOMS: atom_id res chain seq x y z
N MET A 1 31.05 57.51 83.47
CA MET A 1 30.02 57.70 82.43
C MET A 1 29.74 56.36 81.76
N ARG A 2 28.60 55.71 82.06
CA ARG A 2 28.17 54.49 81.35
C ARG A 2 27.27 54.93 80.20
N LEU A 3 27.72 54.73 78.95
CA LEU A 3 26.90 55.00 77.76
C LEU A 3 25.76 53.98 77.72
N THR A 4 24.54 54.40 78.05
CA THR A 4 23.33 53.59 77.88
C THR A 4 22.94 53.59 76.40
N TRP A 5 23.43 52.61 75.64
CA TRP A 5 22.99 52.44 74.25
C TRP A 5 21.55 51.90 74.26
N ASN A 6 20.64 52.65 73.66
CA ASN A 6 19.25 52.26 73.54
C ASN A 6 19.14 51.12 72.51
N LEU A 7 18.68 49.94 72.92
CA LEU A 7 18.57 48.76 72.07
C LEU A 7 17.81 49.05 70.75
N LYS A 8 16.85 50.00 70.78
CA LYS A 8 16.13 50.46 69.58
C LYS A 8 17.05 51.13 68.56
N THR A 9 18.01 51.95 68.97
CA THR A 9 18.90 52.63 68.01
C THR A 9 19.90 51.66 67.39
N ILE A 10 20.34 50.64 68.12
CA ILE A 10 21.15 49.55 67.57
C ILE A 10 20.35 48.75 66.52
N LEU A 11 19.11 48.36 66.85
CA LEU A 11 18.26 47.60 65.93
C LEU A 11 17.91 48.39 64.66
N ILE A 12 17.65 49.70 64.78
CA ILE A 12 17.43 50.58 63.63
C ILE A 12 18.70 50.69 62.78
N GLY A 13 19.87 50.85 63.41
CA GLY A 13 21.15 50.88 62.70
C GLY A 13 21.45 49.59 61.92
N VAL A 14 21.19 48.44 62.53
CA VAL A 14 21.34 47.12 61.87
C VAL A 14 20.32 46.94 60.74
N ALA A 15 19.07 47.37 60.92
CA ALA A 15 18.05 47.29 59.88
C ALA A 15 18.38 48.18 58.67
N VAL A 16 18.89 49.39 58.89
CA VAL A 16 19.32 50.32 57.82
C VAL A 16 20.54 49.76 57.07
N LEU A 17 21.52 49.19 57.79
CA LEU A 17 22.68 48.54 57.16
C LEU A 17 22.28 47.31 56.35
N ALA A 18 21.39 46.46 56.88
CA ALA A 18 20.87 45.31 56.14
C ALA A 18 20.09 45.75 54.90
N ALA A 19 19.21 46.75 55.03
CA ALA A 19 18.45 47.29 53.90
C ALA A 19 19.35 47.91 52.83
N SER A 20 20.35 48.72 53.21
CA SER A 20 21.28 49.32 52.23
C SER A 20 22.15 48.26 51.55
N PHE A 21 22.51 47.21 52.29
CA PHE A 21 23.24 46.06 51.75
C PHE A 21 22.39 45.25 50.74
N PHE A 22 21.11 45.01 51.04
CA PHE A 22 20.21 44.35 50.09
C PHE A 22 19.87 45.22 48.86
N ILE A 23 19.71 46.54 49.05
CA ILE A 23 19.47 47.47 47.95
C ILE A 23 20.71 47.59 47.05
N SER A 24 21.91 47.64 47.62
CA SER A 24 23.16 47.67 46.84
C SER A 24 23.41 46.36 46.09
N LEU A 25 23.14 45.20 46.70
CA LEU A 25 23.16 43.91 45.99
C LEU A 25 22.18 43.88 44.81
N LYS A 26 20.95 44.34 45.02
CA LYS A 26 19.94 44.48 43.95
C LYS A 26 20.38 45.45 42.86
N ALA A 27 21.00 46.56 43.22
CA ALA A 27 21.51 47.54 42.28
C ALA A 27 22.71 46.97 41.48
N MET A 28 23.61 46.22 42.12
CA MET A 28 24.73 45.56 41.45
C MET A 28 24.27 44.45 40.50
N ASP A 29 23.23 43.70 40.84
CA ASP A 29 22.60 42.71 39.94
C ASP A 29 21.91 43.40 38.74
N LEU A 30 21.35 44.59 38.94
CA LEU A 30 20.71 45.38 37.89
C LEU A 30 21.71 46.13 36.98
N LEU A 31 22.87 46.49 37.53
CA LEU A 31 23.97 47.22 36.88
C LEU A 31 25.07 46.30 36.34
N ALA A 32 25.05 45.01 36.65
CA ALA A 32 25.98 44.03 36.11
C ALA A 32 25.87 44.04 34.57
N PRO A 33 27.00 44.08 33.85
CA PRO A 33 27.00 44.17 32.40
C PRO A 33 26.24 42.98 31.81
N ARG A 34 25.12 43.27 31.15
CA ARG A 34 24.42 42.29 30.32
C ARG A 34 25.35 41.96 29.15
N ALA A 35 25.65 40.69 28.95
CA ALA A 35 26.54 40.26 27.87
C ALA A 35 25.99 40.71 26.51
N THR A 36 26.56 41.78 25.96
CA THR A 36 26.35 42.22 24.58
C THR A 36 27.49 41.64 23.74
N ASN A 37 27.36 40.37 23.34
CA ASN A 37 28.34 39.72 22.47
C ASN A 37 27.75 39.59 21.06
N SER A 38 28.59 39.88 20.06
CA SER A 38 28.29 39.69 18.65
C SER A 38 28.10 38.20 18.37
N ALA A 39 27.06 37.82 17.63
CA ALA A 39 26.86 36.42 17.25
C ALA A 39 28.03 35.94 16.37
N PRO A 40 28.49 34.68 16.53
CA PRO A 40 29.49 34.09 15.65
C PRO A 40 29.09 34.20 14.16
N PRO A 41 30.04 34.39 13.24
CA PRO A 41 29.73 34.49 11.81
C PRO A 41 29.09 33.19 11.31
N VAL A 42 27.95 33.31 10.63
CA VAL A 42 27.17 32.19 10.07
C VAL A 42 27.37 32.14 8.55
N ALA A 43 27.77 30.99 8.02
CA ALA A 43 27.88 30.73 6.60
C ALA A 43 26.49 30.48 5.99
N GLN A 44 26.19 31.16 4.88
CA GLN A 44 24.95 30.91 4.14
C GLN A 44 25.05 29.60 3.33
N LEU A 45 23.93 28.89 3.25
CA LEU A 45 23.78 27.60 2.60
C LEU A 45 22.90 27.74 1.36
N PRO A 46 23.18 27.00 0.28
CA PRO A 46 22.28 26.93 -0.86
C PRO A 46 20.95 26.29 -0.45
N PRO A 47 19.83 26.64 -1.12
CA PRO A 47 18.53 26.05 -0.83
C PRO A 47 18.53 24.54 -1.12
N LEU A 48 17.75 23.80 -0.34
CA LEU A 48 17.60 22.36 -0.56
C LEU A 48 16.97 22.06 -1.94
N PRO A 49 17.32 20.92 -2.58
CA PRO A 49 16.65 20.45 -3.79
C PRO A 49 15.14 20.25 -3.54
N PRO A 50 14.31 20.05 -4.57
CA PRO A 50 12.87 19.84 -4.39
C PRO A 50 12.55 18.73 -3.39
N ALA A 51 11.57 18.97 -2.53
CA ALA A 51 11.14 18.07 -1.47
C ALA A 51 10.20 16.96 -1.96
N SER A 52 10.32 16.45 -3.19
CA SER A 52 9.48 15.31 -3.61
C SER A 52 10.28 14.02 -3.53
N LYS A 53 9.65 12.98 -2.98
CA LYS A 53 10.18 11.60 -2.99
C LYS A 53 9.24 10.70 -3.77
N SER A 54 9.82 9.69 -4.42
CA SER A 54 9.05 8.63 -5.05
C SER A 54 8.54 7.68 -3.97
N SER A 55 7.26 7.39 -4.03
CA SER A 55 6.54 6.44 -3.20
C SER A 55 5.90 5.39 -4.09
N ILE A 56 5.88 4.14 -3.66
CA ILE A 56 5.35 3.02 -4.44
C ILE A 56 4.35 2.22 -3.59
N VAL A 57 3.21 1.89 -4.20
CA VAL A 57 2.15 1.09 -3.58
C VAL A 57 1.80 -0.02 -4.56
N ILE A 58 2.06 -1.27 -4.20
CA ILE A 58 1.74 -2.46 -5.00
C ILE A 58 0.90 -3.41 -4.15
N ALA A 59 -0.30 -3.75 -4.66
CA ALA A 59 -1.22 -4.68 -4.04
C ALA A 59 -1.46 -5.90 -4.94
N PRO A 60 -1.35 -7.14 -4.41
CA PRO A 60 -1.91 -8.30 -5.06
C PRO A 60 -3.43 -8.29 -4.94
N VAL A 61 -4.10 -8.42 -6.07
CA VAL A 61 -5.54 -8.70 -6.17
C VAL A 61 -5.69 -10.19 -6.48
N ALA A 62 -6.03 -10.98 -5.46
CA ALA A 62 -6.20 -12.42 -5.55
C ALA A 62 -7.68 -12.77 -5.72
N ILE A 63 -8.03 -13.31 -6.88
CA ILE A 63 -9.38 -13.78 -7.19
C ILE A 63 -9.43 -15.29 -6.96
N ALA A 64 -10.23 -15.71 -5.97
CA ALA A 64 -10.32 -17.12 -5.62
C ALA A 64 -10.85 -17.96 -6.79
N LEU A 65 -10.25 -19.14 -7.03
CA LEU A 65 -10.73 -20.05 -8.08
C LEU A 65 -12.19 -20.49 -7.85
N SER A 66 -12.63 -20.56 -6.59
CA SER A 66 -14.03 -20.81 -6.23
C SER A 66 -14.97 -19.72 -6.75
N ALA A 67 -14.58 -18.44 -6.67
CA ALA A 67 -15.36 -17.31 -7.17
C ALA A 67 -15.50 -17.37 -8.70
N ILE A 68 -14.40 -17.69 -9.39
CA ILE A 68 -14.37 -17.86 -10.85
C ILE A 68 -15.28 -19.03 -11.26
N ARG A 69 -15.15 -20.18 -10.58
CA ARG A 69 -16.00 -21.36 -10.80
C ARG A 69 -17.48 -21.02 -10.65
N GLU A 70 -17.85 -20.34 -9.57
CA GLU A 70 -19.25 -19.98 -9.31
C GLU A 70 -19.80 -19.02 -10.35
N GLN A 71 -19.01 -18.05 -10.79
CA GLN A 71 -19.45 -17.13 -11.83
C GLN A 71 -19.58 -17.84 -13.19
N ALA A 72 -18.65 -18.73 -13.53
CA ALA A 72 -18.75 -19.56 -14.73
C ALA A 72 -19.98 -20.48 -14.68
N GLU A 73 -20.26 -21.08 -13.53
CA GLU A 73 -21.40 -21.97 -13.30
C GLU A 73 -22.75 -21.25 -13.48
N ARG A 74 -22.82 -19.97 -13.08
CA ARG A 74 -24.01 -19.11 -13.25
C ARG A 74 -24.17 -18.58 -14.66
N ALA A 75 -23.07 -18.21 -15.32
CA ALA A 75 -23.09 -17.55 -16.63
C ALA A 75 -23.21 -18.54 -17.79
N ALA A 76 -22.68 -19.76 -17.65
CA ALA A 76 -22.69 -20.74 -18.72
C ALA A 76 -24.04 -21.49 -18.83
N PRO A 77 -24.58 -21.67 -20.04
CA PRO A 77 -25.76 -22.50 -20.25
C PRO A 77 -25.56 -23.92 -19.71
N ARG A 78 -26.62 -24.50 -19.13
CA ARG A 78 -26.62 -25.88 -18.64
C ARG A 78 -27.08 -26.89 -19.68
N ASN A 79 -28.02 -26.50 -20.55
CA ASN A 79 -28.63 -27.36 -21.54
C ASN A 79 -28.23 -26.92 -22.93
N PHE A 80 -27.87 -27.89 -23.77
CA PHE A 80 -27.50 -27.72 -25.17
C PHE A 80 -28.34 -28.69 -25.98
N ALA A 81 -28.81 -28.27 -27.15
CA ALA A 81 -29.53 -29.14 -28.06
C ALA A 81 -29.36 -28.64 -29.49
N GLY A 82 -29.49 -29.55 -30.45
CA GLY A 82 -29.41 -29.21 -31.86
C GLY A 82 -29.84 -30.38 -32.75
N LYS A 83 -29.76 -30.16 -34.05
CA LYS A 83 -29.95 -31.19 -35.07
C LYS A 83 -28.66 -31.40 -35.84
N ALA A 84 -28.41 -32.64 -36.27
CA ALA A 84 -27.32 -33.00 -37.14
C ALA A 84 -27.85 -33.33 -38.54
N ASP A 85 -27.01 -33.10 -39.55
CA ASP A 85 -27.31 -33.52 -40.92
C ASP A 85 -27.29 -35.05 -41.03
N ASN A 86 -28.06 -35.61 -41.97
CA ASN A 86 -28.16 -37.06 -42.16
C ASN A 86 -26.92 -37.63 -42.88
N PRO A 87 -26.03 -38.37 -42.19
CA PRO A 87 -24.79 -38.89 -42.78
C PRO A 87 -25.01 -40.14 -43.63
N ILE A 88 -26.20 -40.76 -43.53
CA ILE A 88 -26.55 -42.04 -44.17
C ILE A 88 -27.82 -41.90 -45.01
N SER A 89 -27.92 -40.80 -45.77
CA SER A 89 -29.06 -40.50 -46.65
C SER A 89 -29.36 -41.58 -47.70
N GLN A 90 -28.38 -42.44 -48.01
CA GLN A 90 -28.54 -43.59 -48.89
C GLN A 90 -29.33 -44.75 -48.24
N ILE A 91 -29.36 -44.82 -46.90
CA ILE A 91 -29.97 -45.92 -46.13
C ILE A 91 -31.21 -45.42 -45.37
N LEU A 92 -31.18 -44.18 -44.86
CA LEU A 92 -32.30 -43.54 -44.17
C LEU A 92 -32.78 -42.31 -44.96
N GLU A 93 -34.04 -42.32 -45.39
CA GLU A 93 -34.75 -41.15 -45.93
C GLU A 93 -35.49 -40.41 -44.80
N ASN A 94 -35.68 -39.10 -44.96
CA ASN A 94 -36.36 -38.23 -43.98
C ASN A 94 -35.81 -38.35 -42.54
N ALA A 95 -34.50 -38.57 -42.38
CA ALA A 95 -33.92 -38.76 -41.06
C ALA A 95 -33.89 -37.45 -40.27
N ASP A 96 -34.36 -37.48 -39.02
CA ASP A 96 -34.22 -36.40 -38.05
C ASP A 96 -33.26 -36.86 -36.94
N ILE A 97 -32.08 -36.23 -36.90
CA ILE A 97 -31.02 -36.55 -35.95
C ILE A 97 -30.95 -35.42 -34.92
N GLY A 98 -31.70 -35.57 -33.83
CA GLY A 98 -31.68 -34.62 -32.73
C GLY A 98 -30.67 -35.02 -31.67
N TRP A 99 -29.92 -34.06 -31.13
CA TRP A 99 -29.08 -34.29 -29.96
C TRP A 99 -29.42 -33.31 -28.84
N SER A 100 -29.24 -33.75 -27.61
CA SER A 100 -29.27 -32.90 -26.43
C SER A 100 -28.16 -33.29 -25.47
N ALA A 101 -27.58 -32.31 -24.80
CA ALA A 101 -26.54 -32.50 -23.81
C ALA A 101 -26.75 -31.55 -22.64
N VAL A 102 -26.44 -32.03 -21.44
CA VAL A 102 -26.52 -31.31 -20.18
C VAL A 102 -25.13 -31.29 -19.57
N ARG A 103 -24.71 -30.10 -19.20
CA ARG A 103 -23.47 -29.86 -18.47
C ARG A 103 -23.69 -30.13 -16.98
N GLY A 104 -22.83 -30.94 -16.37
CA GLY A 104 -22.79 -31.14 -14.91
C GLY A 104 -22.03 -30.01 -14.20
N PRO A 105 -21.73 -30.13 -12.89
CA PRO A 105 -21.01 -29.08 -12.16
C PRO A 105 -19.64 -28.76 -12.77
N MET A 106 -19.23 -27.49 -12.74
CA MET A 106 -17.87 -27.07 -13.09
C MET A 106 -16.90 -27.28 -11.93
N ALA A 107 -15.68 -27.66 -12.26
CA ALA A 107 -14.50 -27.56 -11.40
C ALA A 107 -13.54 -26.51 -11.98
N ALA A 108 -12.85 -25.79 -11.11
CA ALA A 108 -11.77 -24.87 -11.49
C ALA A 108 -10.48 -25.29 -10.79
N ALA A 109 -9.38 -25.30 -11.53
CA ALA A 109 -8.05 -25.61 -11.05
C ALA A 109 -7.05 -24.66 -11.69
N GLY A 110 -5.95 -24.39 -11.00
CA GLY A 110 -4.87 -23.53 -11.50
C GLY A 110 -3.52 -24.19 -11.31
N ASP A 111 -2.70 -24.17 -12.35
CA ASP A 111 -1.30 -24.61 -12.31
C ASP A 111 -0.48 -23.90 -13.38
N LYS A 112 0.77 -23.55 -13.07
CA LYS A 112 1.74 -22.94 -14.00
C LYS A 112 1.17 -21.82 -14.87
N ASP A 113 0.47 -20.87 -14.24
CA ASP A 113 -0.16 -19.73 -14.91
C ASP A 113 -1.27 -20.09 -15.91
N VAL A 114 -1.85 -21.29 -15.78
CA VAL A 114 -3.02 -21.75 -16.54
C VAL A 114 -4.19 -21.97 -15.60
N LEU A 115 -5.29 -21.26 -15.84
CA LEU A 115 -6.59 -21.55 -15.26
C LEU A 115 -7.28 -22.62 -16.12
N THR A 116 -7.73 -23.70 -15.51
CA THR A 116 -8.50 -24.77 -16.15
C THR A 116 -9.89 -24.86 -15.53
N ILE A 117 -10.93 -24.74 -16.35
CA ILE A 117 -12.32 -25.01 -15.98
C ILE A 117 -12.75 -26.28 -16.70
N SER A 118 -13.20 -27.28 -15.96
CA SER A 118 -13.66 -28.55 -16.52
C SER A 118 -15.08 -28.86 -16.09
N THR A 119 -15.85 -29.49 -16.96
CA THR A 119 -17.22 -29.86 -16.66
C THR A 119 -17.63 -31.13 -17.39
N PRO A 120 -18.28 -32.11 -16.72
CA PRO A 120 -18.76 -33.30 -17.38
C PRO A 120 -19.97 -32.97 -18.25
N LEU A 121 -20.12 -33.70 -19.35
CA LEU A 121 -21.20 -33.58 -20.32
C LEU A 121 -21.94 -34.92 -20.43
N THR A 122 -23.26 -34.89 -20.26
CA THR A 122 -24.12 -36.06 -20.40
C THR A 122 -25.31 -35.74 -21.29
N GLY A 123 -25.68 -36.61 -22.23
CA GLY A 123 -26.69 -36.29 -23.23
C GLY A 123 -27.26 -37.51 -23.94
N LYS A 124 -28.11 -37.23 -24.92
CA LYS A 124 -28.73 -38.25 -25.77
C LYS A 124 -28.70 -37.80 -27.23
N LEU A 125 -28.40 -38.75 -28.11
CA LEU A 125 -28.61 -38.65 -29.55
C LEU A 125 -29.86 -39.46 -29.88
N ASN A 126 -30.81 -38.86 -30.59
CA ASN A 126 -31.99 -39.52 -31.12
C ASN A 126 -31.95 -39.47 -32.64
N VAL A 127 -32.07 -40.63 -33.28
CA VAL A 127 -32.12 -40.78 -34.73
C VAL A 127 -33.48 -41.36 -35.08
N THR A 128 -34.31 -40.58 -35.76
CA THR A 128 -35.54 -41.08 -36.37
C THR A 128 -35.43 -41.02 -37.88
N GLY A 129 -36.20 -41.85 -38.59
CA GLY A 129 -36.25 -41.83 -40.06
C GLY A 129 -36.96 -43.06 -40.64
N SER A 130 -37.03 -43.16 -41.96
CA SER A 130 -37.56 -44.32 -42.68
C SER A 130 -36.47 -44.96 -43.53
N LEU A 131 -36.48 -46.28 -43.69
CA LEU A 131 -35.53 -46.93 -44.60
C LEU A 131 -35.73 -46.43 -46.03
N SER A 132 -34.63 -46.20 -46.74
CA SER A 132 -34.68 -45.78 -48.14
C SER A 132 -35.28 -46.88 -49.02
N SER A 133 -35.91 -46.46 -50.12
CA SER A 133 -36.45 -47.40 -51.12
C SER A 133 -35.36 -48.33 -51.69
N LYS A 134 -34.12 -47.83 -51.82
CA LYS A 134 -32.95 -48.59 -52.27
C LYS A 134 -32.51 -49.66 -51.25
N ALA A 135 -32.49 -49.32 -49.96
CA ALA A 135 -32.15 -50.28 -48.91
C ALA A 135 -33.22 -51.36 -48.76
N THR A 136 -34.50 -50.97 -48.88
CA THR A 136 -35.64 -51.90 -48.83
C THR A 136 -35.63 -52.88 -50.02
N GLY A 137 -35.28 -52.40 -51.22
CA GLY A 137 -35.12 -53.24 -52.42
C GLY A 137 -34.00 -54.28 -52.29
N ALA A 138 -32.82 -53.87 -51.83
CA ALA A 138 -31.68 -54.78 -51.64
C ALA A 138 -31.95 -55.87 -50.58
N LEU A 139 -32.68 -55.55 -49.52
CA LEU A 139 -33.18 -56.52 -48.53
C LEU A 139 -34.20 -57.48 -49.13
N GLY A 140 -35.12 -56.98 -49.95
CA GLY A 140 -36.10 -57.79 -50.67
C GLY A 140 -35.44 -58.80 -51.63
N ASP A 141 -34.43 -58.36 -52.38
CA ASP A 141 -33.70 -59.21 -53.34
C ASP A 141 -32.87 -60.29 -52.64
N ALA A 142 -32.17 -59.95 -51.55
CA ALA A 142 -31.39 -60.90 -50.77
C ALA A 142 -32.28 -61.97 -50.11
N LEU A 143 -33.42 -61.58 -49.51
CA LEU A 143 -34.36 -62.52 -48.90
C LEU A 143 -35.11 -63.36 -49.93
N GLY A 144 -35.40 -62.80 -51.11
CA GLY A 144 -36.01 -63.52 -52.23
C GLY A 144 -35.12 -64.62 -52.79
N SER A 145 -33.79 -64.43 -52.78
CA SER A 145 -32.82 -65.42 -53.26
C SER A 145 -32.64 -66.64 -52.34
N VAL A 146 -32.89 -66.48 -51.03
CA VAL A 146 -32.65 -67.52 -50.02
C VAL A 146 -33.94 -68.23 -49.58
N LEU A 147 -35.06 -67.50 -49.50
CA LEU A 147 -36.32 -68.02 -48.92
C LEU A 147 -37.41 -68.33 -49.98
N GLY A 148 -37.12 -68.10 -51.26
CA GLY A 148 -38.08 -68.26 -52.36
C GLY A 148 -39.11 -67.12 -52.45
N GLY A 149 -39.60 -66.87 -53.67
CA GLY A 149 -40.41 -65.69 -54.00
C GLY A 149 -41.71 -65.51 -53.18
N ASP A 150 -42.26 -66.58 -52.60
CA ASP A 150 -43.48 -66.52 -51.79
C ASP A 150 -43.22 -66.10 -50.33
N ALA A 151 -42.02 -66.35 -49.78
CA ALA A 151 -41.63 -65.82 -48.47
C ALA A 151 -41.26 -64.33 -48.56
N ALA A 152 -40.64 -63.90 -49.65
CA ALA A 152 -40.33 -62.49 -49.92
C ALA A 152 -41.59 -61.62 -50.08
N LYS A 153 -42.70 -62.15 -50.62
CA LYS A 153 -44.00 -61.44 -50.65
C LYS A 153 -44.63 -61.29 -49.27
N ARG A 154 -44.44 -62.27 -48.37
CA ARG A 154 -44.96 -62.21 -46.98
C ARG A 154 -44.11 -61.32 -46.07
N ILE A 155 -42.80 -61.20 -46.34
CA ILE A 155 -41.88 -60.33 -45.57
C ILE A 155 -41.71 -58.95 -46.22
N GLY A 156 -41.96 -58.78 -47.52
CA GLY A 156 -42.00 -57.49 -48.22
C GLY A 156 -43.08 -56.52 -47.71
N ALA A 157 -43.93 -56.97 -46.79
CA ALA A 157 -44.86 -56.16 -46.02
C ALA A 157 -44.26 -55.58 -44.73
N VAL A 158 -43.02 -55.93 -44.35
CA VAL A 158 -42.27 -55.29 -43.26
C VAL A 158 -41.72 -53.96 -43.78
N ASN A 159 -42.63 -53.04 -44.04
CA ASN A 159 -42.33 -51.65 -44.28
C ASN A 159 -41.93 -51.07 -42.92
N ILE A 160 -40.63 -51.01 -42.63
CA ILE A 160 -40.10 -50.31 -41.44
C ILE A 160 -40.29 -48.81 -41.70
N LYS A 161 -41.54 -48.36 -41.55
CA LYS A 161 -41.97 -46.99 -41.82
C LYS A 161 -41.32 -46.01 -40.86
N ASN A 162 -41.02 -46.44 -39.64
CA ASN A 162 -40.48 -45.61 -38.58
C ASN A 162 -39.34 -46.36 -37.88
N LEU A 163 -38.12 -45.89 -38.06
CA LEU A 163 -36.96 -46.25 -37.27
C LEU A 163 -36.78 -45.19 -36.18
N ASN A 164 -36.53 -45.62 -34.95
CA ASN A 164 -36.20 -44.75 -33.81
C ASN A 164 -35.09 -45.43 -33.02
N ALA A 165 -33.92 -44.80 -32.99
CA ALA A 165 -32.75 -45.27 -32.27
C ALA A 165 -32.22 -44.14 -31.38
N SER A 166 -31.76 -44.48 -30.17
CA SER A 166 -31.15 -43.50 -29.27
C SER A 166 -29.82 -44.00 -28.71
N ALA A 167 -28.89 -43.08 -28.49
CA ALA A 167 -27.59 -43.35 -27.90
C ALA A 167 -27.23 -42.33 -26.83
N GLU A 168 -26.42 -42.75 -25.87
CA GLU A 168 -25.96 -41.88 -24.80
C GLU A 168 -24.69 -41.11 -25.22
N ILE A 169 -24.66 -39.81 -24.89
CA ILE A 169 -23.49 -38.95 -25.02
C ILE A 169 -22.87 -38.84 -23.63
N LYS A 170 -21.62 -39.27 -23.47
CA LYS A 170 -20.81 -39.03 -22.26
C LYS A 170 -19.52 -38.35 -22.67
N GLY A 171 -19.09 -37.36 -21.90
CA GLY A 171 -17.84 -36.66 -22.17
C GLY A 171 -17.53 -35.61 -21.12
N ASN A 172 -16.58 -34.75 -21.44
CA ASN A 172 -16.30 -33.54 -20.69
C ASN A 172 -15.84 -32.41 -21.63
N VAL A 173 -16.02 -31.18 -21.14
CA VAL A 173 -15.47 -29.98 -21.76
C VAL A 173 -14.39 -29.45 -20.82
N VAL A 174 -13.21 -29.16 -21.37
CA VAL A 174 -12.08 -28.55 -20.67
C VAL A 174 -11.79 -27.22 -21.34
N VAL A 175 -11.84 -26.15 -20.55
CA VAL A 175 -11.51 -24.78 -20.96
C VAL A 175 -10.23 -24.39 -20.23
N THR A 176 -9.26 -23.85 -20.96
CA THR A 176 -8.01 -23.33 -20.40
C THR A 176 -7.91 -21.83 -20.68
N SER A 177 -7.29 -21.10 -19.77
CA SER A 177 -7.07 -19.66 -19.85
C SER A 177 -5.66 -19.33 -19.38
N ARG A 178 -4.96 -18.49 -20.14
CA ARG A 178 -3.66 -17.89 -19.75
C ARG A 178 -3.81 -16.37 -19.74
N PRO A 179 -4.44 -15.80 -18.72
CA PRO A 179 -4.81 -14.39 -18.72
C PRO A 179 -3.57 -13.49 -18.85
N LYS A 180 -3.67 -12.46 -19.69
CA LYS A 180 -2.66 -11.43 -19.85
C LYS A 180 -3.27 -10.06 -19.67
N LEU A 181 -2.55 -9.16 -19.00
CA LEU A 181 -2.93 -7.76 -18.91
C LEU A 181 -2.26 -6.98 -20.05
N ALA A 182 -3.06 -6.30 -20.86
CA ALA A 182 -2.57 -5.39 -21.88
C ALA A 182 -2.33 -3.99 -21.28
N ALA A 183 -1.35 -3.27 -21.82
CA ALA A 183 -1.02 -1.91 -21.38
C ALA A 183 -2.18 -0.91 -21.52
N ALA A 184 -3.18 -1.19 -22.36
CA ALA A 184 -4.35 -0.35 -22.56
C ALA A 184 -5.51 -0.68 -21.59
N TRP A 185 -5.21 -1.23 -20.41
CA TRP A 185 -6.16 -1.47 -19.32
C TRP A 185 -7.22 -2.55 -19.56
N TYR A 186 -6.99 -3.49 -20.50
CA TYR A 186 -7.89 -4.62 -20.73
C TYR A 186 -7.21 -5.96 -20.47
N LEU A 187 -8.02 -6.94 -20.08
CA LEU A 187 -7.58 -8.31 -19.85
C LEU A 187 -7.79 -9.14 -21.13
N GLU A 188 -6.75 -9.83 -21.57
CA GLU A 188 -6.83 -10.85 -22.59
C GLU A 188 -6.93 -12.22 -21.92
N PRO A 189 -8.09 -12.91 -21.99
CA PRO A 189 -8.26 -14.14 -21.24
C PRO A 189 -7.53 -15.33 -21.88
N ASN A 190 -7.17 -15.24 -23.16
CA ASN A 190 -6.48 -16.29 -23.94
C ASN A 190 -7.13 -17.67 -23.71
N LEU A 191 -8.42 -17.74 -24.03
CA LEU A 191 -9.23 -18.94 -23.82
C LEU A 191 -8.97 -19.97 -24.92
N GLY A 192 -8.90 -21.24 -24.54
CA GLY A 192 -8.96 -22.39 -25.44
C GLY A 192 -9.88 -23.46 -24.86
N ALA A 193 -10.56 -24.21 -25.71
CA ALA A 193 -11.47 -25.26 -25.27
C ALA A 193 -11.25 -26.58 -26.02
N GLN A 194 -11.45 -27.68 -25.31
CA GLN A 194 -11.39 -29.04 -25.82
C GLN A 194 -12.59 -29.83 -25.32
N VAL A 195 -13.29 -30.49 -26.24
CA VAL A 195 -14.38 -31.42 -25.94
C VAL A 195 -13.86 -32.85 -26.13
N ASN A 196 -13.98 -33.67 -25.08
CA ASN A 196 -13.69 -35.10 -25.17
C ASN A 196 -15.00 -35.86 -25.00
N LEU A 197 -15.32 -36.73 -25.95
CA LEU A 197 -16.48 -37.62 -25.89
C LEU A 197 -16.01 -39.06 -25.78
N GLY A 198 -16.73 -39.87 -25.01
CA GLY A 198 -16.48 -41.30 -24.92
C GLY A 198 -16.92 -42.04 -26.19
N ASP A 199 -16.28 -43.17 -26.46
CA ASP A 199 -16.58 -44.00 -27.62
C ASP A 199 -17.92 -44.74 -27.46
N THR A 200 -19.01 -44.07 -27.84
CA THR A 200 -20.34 -44.69 -27.94
C THR A 200 -20.64 -45.02 -29.41
N ASN A 201 -21.00 -46.27 -29.69
CA ASN A 201 -21.47 -46.70 -31.00
C ASN A 201 -22.97 -47.04 -30.94
N LEU A 202 -23.74 -46.54 -31.91
CA LEU A 202 -25.16 -46.85 -32.09
C LEU A 202 -25.33 -47.75 -33.32
N ASN A 203 -26.08 -48.85 -33.22
CA ASN A 203 -26.40 -49.68 -34.37
C ASN A 203 -27.79 -49.30 -34.90
N VAL A 204 -27.85 -48.77 -36.12
CA VAL A 204 -29.09 -48.33 -36.78
C VAL A 204 -29.28 -49.14 -38.05
N ALA A 205 -30.31 -50.00 -38.09
CA ALA A 205 -30.60 -50.88 -39.23
C ALA A 205 -29.38 -51.68 -39.74
N GLY A 206 -28.51 -52.14 -38.83
CA GLY A 206 -27.29 -52.90 -39.17
C GLY A 206 -26.05 -52.03 -39.47
N ALA A 207 -26.21 -50.71 -39.60
CA ALA A 207 -25.10 -49.78 -39.75
C ALA A 207 -24.61 -49.28 -38.37
N LYS A 208 -23.29 -49.39 -38.12
CA LYS A 208 -22.66 -48.80 -36.94
C LYS A 208 -22.45 -47.30 -37.14
N VAL A 209 -23.12 -46.49 -36.34
CA VAL A 209 -22.96 -45.04 -36.26
C VAL A 209 -22.07 -44.71 -35.05
N ASN A 210 -20.90 -44.13 -35.31
CA ASN A 210 -20.04 -43.60 -34.26
C ASN A 210 -20.65 -42.27 -33.77
N VAL A 211 -21.12 -42.26 -32.52
CA VAL A 211 -21.83 -41.10 -31.95
C VAL A 211 -20.90 -39.87 -31.86
N PRO A 212 -19.66 -39.96 -31.33
CA PRO A 212 -18.72 -38.85 -31.35
C PRO A 212 -18.50 -38.22 -32.73
N ALA A 213 -18.34 -39.02 -33.79
CA ALA A 213 -18.10 -38.50 -35.13
C ALA A 213 -19.24 -37.60 -35.65
N GLN A 214 -20.47 -37.83 -35.18
CA GLN A 214 -21.65 -37.06 -35.60
C GLN A 214 -21.90 -35.83 -34.73
N VAL A 215 -21.74 -35.94 -33.41
CA VAL A 215 -22.12 -34.87 -32.47
C VAL A 215 -20.96 -33.97 -32.07
N LYS A 216 -19.70 -34.46 -32.12
CA LYS A 216 -18.53 -33.69 -31.69
C LYS A 216 -18.38 -32.37 -32.47
N PRO A 217 -18.49 -32.32 -33.82
CA PRO A 217 -18.35 -31.06 -34.54
C PRO A 217 -19.40 -30.01 -34.15
N LEU A 218 -20.63 -30.46 -33.84
CA LEU A 218 -21.71 -29.59 -33.40
C LEU A 218 -21.45 -29.05 -31.99
N ILE A 219 -21.03 -29.92 -31.07
CA ILE A 219 -20.69 -29.52 -29.70
C ILE A 219 -19.45 -28.61 -29.70
N ASP A 220 -18.42 -28.93 -30.48
CA ASP A 220 -17.22 -28.10 -30.65
C ASP A 220 -17.60 -26.69 -31.13
N LYS A 221 -18.47 -26.59 -32.14
CA LYS A 221 -18.96 -25.30 -32.65
C LYS A 221 -19.69 -24.52 -31.56
N THR A 222 -20.65 -25.14 -30.87
CA THR A 222 -21.42 -24.48 -29.80
C THR A 222 -20.49 -24.04 -28.66
N VAL A 223 -19.55 -24.86 -28.23
CA VAL A 223 -18.56 -24.50 -27.19
C VAL A 223 -17.68 -23.35 -27.68
N GLY A 224 -17.21 -23.40 -28.93
CA GLY A 224 -16.39 -22.33 -29.53
C GLY A 224 -17.11 -20.99 -29.56
N GLU A 225 -18.39 -20.96 -29.95
CA GLU A 225 -19.21 -19.75 -29.93
C GLU A 225 -19.36 -19.17 -28.51
N GLN A 226 -19.59 -20.02 -27.51
CA GLN A 226 -19.68 -19.58 -26.11
C GLN A 226 -18.34 -19.01 -25.61
N ILE A 227 -17.22 -19.65 -25.94
CA ILE A 227 -15.88 -19.20 -25.54
C ILE A 227 -15.53 -17.87 -26.21
N ASN A 228 -15.87 -17.70 -27.49
CA ASN A 228 -15.65 -16.44 -28.20
C ASN A 228 -16.46 -15.30 -27.56
N ALA A 229 -17.75 -15.54 -27.27
CA ALA A 229 -18.60 -14.55 -26.61
C ALA A 229 -18.07 -14.14 -25.22
N VAL A 230 -17.60 -15.10 -24.42
CA VAL A 230 -16.95 -14.82 -23.12
C VAL A 230 -15.64 -14.06 -23.31
N SER A 231 -14.83 -14.46 -24.29
CA SER A 231 -13.55 -13.79 -24.57
C SER A 231 -13.76 -12.33 -24.98
N GLU A 232 -14.75 -12.05 -25.80
CA GLU A 232 -15.10 -10.68 -26.21
C GLU A 232 -15.63 -9.87 -25.03
N ARG A 233 -16.49 -10.46 -24.19
CA ARG A 233 -17.00 -9.78 -22.99
C ARG A 233 -15.86 -9.37 -22.04
N ILE A 234 -14.95 -10.29 -21.73
CA ILE A 234 -13.81 -10.01 -20.84
C ILE A 234 -12.89 -8.94 -21.46
N ARG A 235 -12.62 -9.03 -22.77
CA ARG A 235 -11.76 -8.05 -23.47
C ARG A 235 -12.34 -6.64 -23.46
N ASN A 236 -13.67 -6.53 -23.54
CA ASN A 236 -14.38 -5.24 -23.62
C ASN A 236 -14.89 -4.74 -22.26
N ASP A 237 -14.61 -5.44 -21.16
CA ASP A 237 -15.05 -5.03 -19.83
C ASP A 237 -14.24 -3.80 -19.34
N PRO A 238 -14.88 -2.63 -19.11
CA PRO A 238 -14.18 -1.44 -18.63
C PRO A 238 -13.90 -1.47 -17.12
N SER A 239 -14.38 -2.48 -16.39
CA SER A 239 -14.34 -2.53 -14.93
C SER A 239 -12.96 -2.32 -14.34
N LEU A 240 -11.91 -2.91 -14.93
CA LEU A 240 -10.52 -2.74 -14.48
C LEU A 240 -10.09 -1.27 -14.58
N ARG A 241 -10.32 -0.63 -15.72
CA ARG A 241 -9.95 0.76 -15.97
C ARG A 241 -10.72 1.72 -15.06
N GLU A 242 -12.03 1.55 -14.95
CA GLU A 242 -12.87 2.44 -14.14
C GLU A 242 -12.60 2.30 -12.64
N ASN A 243 -12.40 1.08 -12.14
CA ASN A 243 -12.01 0.86 -10.76
C ASN A 243 -10.61 1.43 -10.47
N ALA A 244 -9.64 1.22 -11.36
CA ALA A 244 -8.31 1.81 -11.22
C ALA A 244 -8.36 3.35 -11.22
N LYS A 245 -9.18 3.95 -12.09
CA LYS A 245 -9.40 5.40 -12.14
C LYS A 245 -10.02 5.92 -10.85
N ALA A 246 -10.99 5.22 -10.29
CA ALA A 246 -11.57 5.58 -9.00
C ALA A 246 -10.53 5.56 -7.86
N GLN A 247 -9.64 4.56 -7.83
CA GLN A 247 -8.56 4.52 -6.84
C GLN A 247 -7.49 5.58 -7.09
N TRP A 248 -7.17 5.87 -8.35
CA TRP A 248 -6.25 6.94 -8.72
C TRP A 248 -6.73 8.31 -8.23
N ILE A 249 -8.03 8.61 -8.39
CA ILE A 249 -8.65 9.84 -7.88
C ILE A 249 -8.60 9.89 -6.36
N LYS A 250 -8.87 8.77 -5.68
CA LYS A 250 -8.75 8.70 -4.20
C LYS A 250 -7.32 8.90 -3.71
N ALA A 251 -6.34 8.45 -4.48
CA ALA A 251 -4.93 8.61 -4.18
C ALA A 251 -4.44 10.04 -4.44
N CYS A 252 -4.99 10.73 -5.44
CA CYS A 252 -4.67 12.12 -5.79
C CYS A 252 -5.29 13.11 -4.80
N ARG A 253 -4.64 13.33 -3.65
CA ARG A 253 -5.17 14.23 -2.60
C ARG A 253 -4.09 14.75 -1.66
N SER A 254 -4.48 15.76 -0.89
CA SER A 254 -3.73 16.30 0.23
C SER A 254 -4.33 15.79 1.55
N ILE A 255 -3.60 14.98 2.30
CA ILE A 255 -4.05 14.27 3.51
C ILE A 255 -3.57 15.06 4.74
N PRO A 256 -4.45 15.50 5.66
CA PRO A 256 -4.01 16.15 6.88
C PRO A 256 -3.24 15.17 7.77
N LEU A 257 -2.05 15.57 8.23
CA LEU A 257 -1.21 14.75 9.13
C LEU A 257 -1.56 14.96 10.62
N GLN A 258 -2.41 15.94 10.92
CA GLN A 258 -2.89 16.22 12.27
C GLN A 258 -4.28 15.61 12.47
N GLY A 259 -4.44 14.78 13.49
CA GLY A 259 -5.75 14.32 13.97
C GLY A 259 -6.47 15.37 14.81
N SER A 260 -7.75 15.15 15.09
CA SER A 260 -8.64 16.01 15.88
C SER A 260 -8.21 16.28 17.33
N SER A 261 -7.10 15.69 17.80
CA SER A 261 -6.53 15.83 19.15
C SER A 261 -5.13 16.46 19.18
N ALA A 262 -4.68 17.11 18.09
CA ALA A 262 -3.36 17.72 18.04
C ALA A 262 -3.18 18.77 19.15
N SER A 263 -2.20 18.55 20.03
CA SER A 263 -1.72 19.57 20.97
C SER A 263 -1.33 20.82 20.19
N ALA A 264 -1.75 22.00 20.67
CA ALA A 264 -1.63 23.31 20.02
C ALA A 264 -0.20 23.80 19.64
N ALA A 265 0.81 22.92 19.68
CA ALA A 265 2.23 23.25 19.52
C ALA A 265 2.82 22.91 18.14
N LEU A 266 2.14 22.14 17.26
CA LEU A 266 2.66 21.80 15.93
C LEU A 266 1.89 22.53 14.81
N PRO A 267 2.57 23.15 13.83
CA PRO A 267 1.91 23.79 12.69
C PRO A 267 1.15 22.75 11.85
N PRO A 268 -0.03 23.08 11.30
CA PRO A 268 -0.82 22.14 10.51
C PRO A 268 -0.02 21.70 9.27
N LEU A 269 0.06 20.38 9.07
CA LEU A 269 0.81 19.75 7.98
C LEU A 269 -0.12 18.88 7.16
N TRP A 270 0.10 18.87 5.85
CA TRP A 270 -0.59 18.01 4.90
C TRP A 270 0.42 17.21 4.08
N LEU A 271 0.14 15.92 3.88
CA LEU A 271 0.83 15.07 2.93
C LEU A 271 0.13 15.18 1.58
N GLU A 272 0.77 15.83 0.61
CA GLU A 272 0.35 15.76 -0.78
C GLU A 272 0.82 14.42 -1.35
N MET A 273 -0.12 13.65 -1.90
CA MET A 273 0.15 12.43 -2.65
C MET A 273 -0.32 12.63 -4.09
N LYS A 274 0.65 12.59 -5.02
CA LYS A 274 0.42 12.79 -6.44
C LYS A 274 0.83 11.54 -7.22
N PRO A 275 -0.11 10.65 -7.55
CA PRO A 275 0.17 9.54 -8.46
C PRO A 275 0.71 10.04 -9.81
N VAL A 276 1.80 9.43 -10.28
CA VAL A 276 2.49 9.80 -11.53
C VAL A 276 2.56 8.64 -12.52
N ARG A 277 2.50 7.39 -12.03
CA ARG A 277 2.55 6.20 -12.89
C ARG A 277 1.70 5.07 -12.35
N ALA A 278 0.97 4.38 -13.22
CA ALA A 278 0.31 3.12 -12.90
C ALA A 278 1.19 1.96 -13.37
N ILE A 279 1.33 0.93 -12.54
CA ILE A 279 2.17 -0.25 -12.79
C ILE A 279 1.39 -1.53 -12.52
N ALA A 280 1.73 -2.60 -13.25
CA ALA A 280 1.20 -3.94 -13.01
C ALA A 280 2.21 -5.01 -13.40
N ALA A 281 2.04 -6.21 -12.86
CA ALA A 281 2.68 -7.40 -13.40
C ALA A 281 1.67 -8.24 -14.20
N GLN A 282 2.16 -9.16 -15.02
CA GLN A 282 1.28 -10.13 -15.68
C GLN A 282 0.56 -11.01 -14.64
N PRO A 283 -0.74 -11.33 -14.86
CA PRO A 283 -1.47 -12.23 -13.97
C PRO A 283 -0.76 -13.56 -13.77
N ARG A 284 -0.83 -14.08 -12.55
CA ARG A 284 -0.33 -15.41 -12.19
C ARG A 284 -1.49 -16.29 -11.80
N VAL A 285 -1.39 -17.58 -12.12
CA VAL A 285 -2.41 -18.56 -11.73
C VAL A 285 -1.73 -19.69 -10.96
N ASP A 286 -2.22 -19.91 -9.74
CA ASP A 286 -1.79 -20.99 -8.87
C ASP A 286 -2.98 -21.85 -8.43
N ALA A 287 -2.74 -22.79 -7.51
CA ALA A 287 -3.76 -23.72 -7.03
C ALA A 287 -4.94 -23.07 -6.30
N GLN A 288 -4.84 -21.80 -5.89
CA GLN A 288 -5.82 -21.11 -5.04
C GLN A 288 -6.49 -19.93 -5.75
N ALA A 289 -5.75 -19.19 -6.57
CA ALA A 289 -6.23 -17.94 -7.14
C ALA A 289 -5.64 -17.59 -8.50
N VAL A 290 -6.33 -16.67 -9.18
CA VAL A 290 -5.73 -15.80 -10.20
C VAL A 290 -5.31 -14.51 -9.51
N THR A 291 -4.02 -14.20 -9.52
CA THR A 291 -3.46 -13.01 -8.84
C THR A 291 -2.97 -12.00 -9.85
N LEU A 292 -3.48 -10.77 -9.75
CA LEU A 292 -3.00 -9.62 -10.52
C LEU A 292 -2.30 -8.64 -9.57
N LEU A 293 -1.03 -8.33 -9.83
CA LEU A 293 -0.33 -7.26 -9.11
C LEU A 293 -0.67 -5.93 -9.78
N LEU A 294 -1.27 -5.02 -9.02
CA LEU A 294 -1.56 -3.64 -9.43
C LEU A 294 -0.91 -2.68 -8.46
N GLY A 295 -0.38 -1.58 -8.99
CA GLY A 295 0.22 -0.56 -8.17
C GLY A 295 0.28 0.80 -8.83
N LEU A 296 0.75 1.76 -8.04
CA LEU A 296 1.04 3.10 -8.49
C LEU A 296 2.37 3.57 -7.91
N GLU A 297 3.01 4.45 -8.66
CA GLU A 297 4.06 5.32 -8.15
C GLU A 297 3.49 6.72 -7.97
N ALA A 298 3.84 7.33 -6.85
CA ALA A 298 3.41 8.66 -6.49
C ALA A 298 4.61 9.51 -6.08
N GLU A 299 4.53 10.80 -6.37
CA GLU A 299 5.35 11.80 -5.72
C GLU A 299 4.66 12.24 -4.43
N THR A 300 5.43 12.30 -3.36
CA THR A 300 4.94 12.70 -2.04
C THR A 300 5.78 13.84 -1.48
N ARG A 301 5.10 14.81 -0.87
CA ARG A 301 5.70 15.95 -0.18
C ARG A 301 4.81 16.44 0.95
N VAL A 302 5.40 17.09 1.95
CA VAL A 302 4.64 17.74 3.02
C VAL A 302 4.53 19.24 2.77
N THR A 303 3.32 19.76 2.95
CA THR A 303 3.00 21.18 2.79
C THR A 303 2.38 21.73 4.07
N SER A 304 2.54 23.03 4.29
CA SER A 304 1.96 23.77 5.43
C SER A 304 0.54 24.29 5.16
N THR A 305 -0.01 23.99 3.99
CA THR A 305 -1.39 24.28 3.59
C THR A 305 -1.91 23.14 2.71
N PRO A 306 -3.22 22.89 2.67
CA PRO A 306 -3.78 21.85 1.82
C PRO A 306 -3.60 22.23 0.35
N THR A 307 -3.20 21.26 -0.48
CA THR A 307 -3.03 21.44 -1.91
C THR A 307 -4.04 20.62 -2.70
N LYS A 308 -4.16 20.93 -3.99
CA LYS A 308 -4.93 20.14 -4.96
C LYS A 308 -3.98 19.67 -6.06
N PRO A 309 -3.38 18.48 -5.94
CA PRO A 309 -2.50 17.97 -6.97
C PRO A 309 -3.28 17.70 -8.27
N ASP A 310 -2.64 17.95 -9.41
CA ASP A 310 -3.13 17.52 -10.71
C ASP A 310 -2.56 16.14 -11.03
N CYS A 311 -3.44 15.15 -11.17
CA CYS A 311 -3.07 13.75 -11.41
C CYS A 311 -3.91 13.18 -12.56
N PRO A 312 -3.57 13.47 -13.83
CA PRO A 312 -4.26 12.87 -14.96
C PRO A 312 -4.16 11.33 -14.88
N PHE A 313 -5.28 10.65 -15.09
CA PHE A 313 -5.28 9.19 -15.13
C PHE A 313 -4.53 8.72 -16.40
N PRO A 314 -3.54 7.82 -16.28
CA PRO A 314 -2.72 7.46 -17.41
C PRO A 314 -3.47 6.56 -18.40
N ASP A 315 -3.38 6.87 -19.69
CA ASP A 315 -4.00 6.06 -20.75
C ASP A 315 -3.43 4.64 -20.85
N LYS A 316 -2.20 4.44 -20.36
CA LYS A 316 -1.53 3.14 -20.35
C LYS A 316 -1.01 2.79 -18.96
N ILE A 317 -1.16 1.52 -18.59
CA ILE A 317 -0.51 0.91 -17.43
C ILE A 317 0.85 0.33 -17.85
N SER A 318 1.88 0.54 -17.03
CA SER A 318 3.21 -0.03 -17.28
C SER A 318 3.26 -1.47 -16.81
N ILE A 319 3.51 -2.42 -17.70
CA ILE A 319 3.73 -3.82 -17.33
C ILE A 319 5.20 -3.99 -16.93
N VAL A 320 5.45 -4.31 -15.66
CA VAL A 320 6.77 -4.52 -15.07
C VAL A 320 6.92 -5.98 -14.61
N PRO A 321 8.15 -6.47 -14.43
CA PRO A 321 8.36 -7.75 -13.75
C PRO A 321 7.70 -7.74 -12.36
N PRO A 322 7.25 -8.89 -11.83
CA PRO A 322 6.70 -8.96 -10.47
C PRO A 322 7.79 -8.67 -9.44
N THR A 323 7.98 -7.40 -9.10
CA THR A 323 8.97 -6.92 -8.14
C THR A 323 8.30 -6.57 -6.81
N GLY A 324 8.29 -7.54 -5.89
CA GLY A 324 7.75 -7.35 -4.55
C GLY A 324 6.27 -6.97 -4.48
N THR A 325 5.76 -6.87 -3.26
CA THR A 325 4.43 -6.34 -2.93
C THR A 325 4.59 -5.46 -1.71
N GLY A 326 3.73 -4.47 -1.55
CA GLY A 326 3.70 -3.66 -0.34
C GLY A 326 3.62 -2.17 -0.60
N VAL A 327 3.75 -1.44 0.49
CA VAL A 327 3.62 0.00 0.57
C VAL A 327 4.99 0.54 0.99
N SER A 328 5.54 1.48 0.22
CA SER A 328 6.72 2.26 0.58
C SER A 328 6.44 3.71 0.28
N ILE A 329 6.28 4.52 1.33
CA ILE A 329 5.94 5.94 1.21
C ILE A 329 7.06 6.76 1.81
N GLY A 330 7.76 7.52 0.96
CA GLY A 330 8.79 8.48 1.38
C GLY A 330 8.18 9.86 1.61
N VAL A 331 8.29 10.40 2.81
CA VAL A 331 7.68 11.66 3.23
C VAL A 331 8.77 12.64 3.65
N PRO A 332 9.21 13.53 2.76
CA PRO A 332 10.08 14.65 3.10
C PRO A 332 9.26 15.75 3.79
N ILE A 333 9.71 16.14 4.98
CA ILE A 333 9.11 17.14 5.86
C ILE A 333 10.08 18.31 5.97
N ASP A 334 9.68 19.46 5.42
CA ASP A 334 10.44 20.69 5.49
C ASP A 334 9.92 21.57 6.64
N VAL A 335 10.75 21.77 7.66
CA VAL A 335 10.42 22.56 8.84
C VAL A 335 11.31 23.80 8.87
N PRO A 336 10.74 25.02 8.82
CA PRO A 336 11.52 26.24 9.00
C PRO A 336 12.19 26.27 10.37
N PHE A 337 13.45 26.74 10.45
CA PHE A 337 14.16 26.89 11.73
C PHE A 337 13.41 27.81 12.71
N THR A 338 12.60 28.74 12.21
CA THR A 338 11.71 29.56 13.05
C THR A 338 10.72 28.74 13.86
N GLU A 339 10.17 27.66 13.29
CA GLU A 339 9.26 26.76 14.00
C GLU A 339 10.02 25.81 14.94
N ILE A 340 11.20 25.33 14.51
CA ILE A 340 12.09 24.52 15.36
C ILE A 340 12.47 25.29 16.63
N ASN A 341 12.81 26.57 16.49
CA ASN A 341 13.19 27.41 17.63
C ASN A 341 12.04 27.66 18.61
N LYS A 342 10.78 27.70 18.15
CA LYS A 342 9.61 27.74 19.04
C LYS A 342 9.48 26.45 19.86
N LEU A 343 9.65 25.29 19.21
CA LEU A 343 9.59 23.99 19.87
C LEU A 343 10.70 23.82 20.91
N ILE A 344 11.93 24.20 20.56
CA ILE A 344 13.08 24.17 21.48
C ILE A 344 12.85 25.11 22.66
N ALA A 345 12.38 26.33 22.40
CA ALA A 345 12.08 27.30 23.46
C ALA A 345 11.03 26.76 24.43
N ALA A 346 9.96 26.13 23.93
CA ALA A 346 8.91 25.54 24.76
C ALA A 346 9.40 24.40 25.66
N GLN A 347 10.44 23.68 25.25
CA GLN A 347 11.01 22.58 26.04
C GLN A 347 12.10 23.03 27.02
N MET A 348 12.92 24.01 26.64
CA MET A 348 14.14 24.36 27.38
C MET A 348 14.01 25.62 28.23
N VAL A 349 13.29 26.65 27.78
CA VAL A 349 13.26 27.94 28.48
C VAL A 349 12.55 27.79 29.83
N GLY A 350 13.17 28.32 30.88
CA GLY A 350 12.71 28.22 32.26
C GLY A 350 13.12 26.93 32.98
N ARG A 351 13.66 25.92 32.28
CA ARG A 351 14.23 24.73 32.91
C ARG A 351 15.54 25.08 33.62
N THR A 352 15.75 24.48 34.79
CA THR A 352 16.95 24.65 35.61
C THR A 352 17.69 23.33 35.69
N TYR A 353 19.00 23.38 35.46
CA TYR A 353 19.89 22.23 35.44
C TYR A 353 20.96 22.32 36.54
N PRO A 354 21.41 21.18 37.11
CA PRO A 354 20.87 19.84 36.87
C PRO A 354 19.50 19.65 37.53
N GLU A 355 18.61 18.90 36.88
CA GLU A 355 17.19 18.80 37.28
C GLU A 355 16.99 18.11 38.64
N ASP A 356 17.94 17.27 39.05
CA ASP A 356 17.96 16.59 40.34
C ASP A 356 18.41 17.52 41.49
N GLY A 357 18.73 18.78 41.20
CA GLY A 357 19.22 19.74 42.17
C GLY A 357 20.63 19.44 42.66
N SER A 358 21.36 18.51 42.04
CA SER A 358 22.75 18.23 42.35
C SER A 358 23.65 19.41 41.91
N GLY A 359 24.93 19.38 42.31
CA GLY A 359 25.93 20.35 41.85
C GLY A 359 25.95 21.70 42.58
N PRO A 360 27.03 22.48 42.40
CA PRO A 360 27.27 23.73 43.14
C PRO A 360 26.53 24.95 42.58
N VAL A 361 25.95 24.85 41.38
CA VAL A 361 25.34 25.96 40.61
C VAL A 361 24.04 25.49 39.98
N ASP A 362 22.99 26.31 40.04
CA ASP A 362 21.76 26.16 39.25
C ASP A 362 21.88 26.94 37.94
N VAL A 363 21.68 26.28 36.81
CA VAL A 363 21.73 26.91 35.48
C VAL A 363 20.33 26.93 34.87
N THR A 364 19.71 28.10 34.83
CA THR A 364 18.38 28.29 34.21
C THR A 364 18.52 28.79 32.78
N VAL A 365 17.89 28.13 31.81
CA VAL A 365 17.87 28.59 30.42
C VAL A 365 16.85 29.72 30.26
N LYS A 366 17.28 30.85 29.70
CA LYS A 366 16.46 32.05 29.44
C LYS A 366 16.03 32.15 27.99
N SER A 367 16.89 31.77 27.06
CA SER A 367 16.56 31.65 25.64
C SER A 367 17.37 30.53 25.01
N ALA A 368 16.83 29.98 23.92
CA ALA A 368 17.50 28.98 23.11
C ALA A 368 17.16 29.25 21.64
N ASN A 369 18.17 29.26 20.78
CA ASN A 369 18.02 29.52 19.37
C ASN A 369 18.98 28.65 18.56
N VAL A 370 18.51 28.09 17.45
CA VAL A 370 19.30 27.25 16.55
C VAL A 370 19.34 27.88 15.17
N ILE A 371 20.55 28.03 14.63
CA ILE A 371 20.80 28.59 13.31
C ILE A 371 21.71 27.64 12.53
N PRO A 372 21.38 27.29 11.28
CA PRO A 372 22.27 26.50 10.42
C PRO A 372 23.46 27.32 9.90
N SER A 373 24.65 26.71 9.82
CA SER A 373 25.86 27.30 9.25
C SER A 373 26.74 26.22 8.63
N GLY A 374 26.94 26.26 7.30
CA GLY A 374 27.68 25.19 6.64
C GLY A 374 27.07 23.81 6.93
N ASP A 375 27.87 22.84 7.36
CA ASP A 375 27.42 21.50 7.75
C ASP A 375 27.12 21.36 9.27
N GLN A 376 27.04 22.47 10.00
CA GLN A 376 26.82 22.52 11.44
C GLN A 376 25.59 23.36 11.83
N LEU A 377 25.10 23.12 13.04
CA LEU A 377 24.10 23.94 13.71
C LEU A 377 24.77 24.76 14.82
N LEU A 378 24.51 26.06 14.85
CA LEU A 378 24.82 26.96 15.96
C LEU A 378 23.64 26.99 16.92
N ILE A 379 23.80 26.40 18.10
CA ILE A 379 22.86 26.49 19.20
C ILE A 379 23.35 27.59 20.13
N SER A 380 22.57 28.66 20.24
CA SER A 380 22.83 29.80 21.12
C SER A 380 21.88 29.77 22.31
N LEU A 381 22.41 29.68 23.52
CA LEU A 381 21.67 29.64 24.76
C LEU A 381 22.01 30.87 25.59
N LEU A 382 21.01 31.63 26.05
CA LEU A 382 21.19 32.56 27.16
C LEU A 382 20.87 31.79 28.44
N VAL A 383 21.84 31.69 29.35
CA VAL A 383 21.66 30.99 30.63
C VAL A 383 21.90 31.94 31.80
N ARG A 384 21.19 31.72 32.89
CA ARG A 384 21.42 32.36 34.18
C ARG A 384 21.97 31.31 35.14
N ALA A 385 23.21 31.47 35.57
CA ALA A 385 23.85 30.64 36.58
C ALA A 385 23.67 31.28 37.96
N LYS A 386 23.26 30.50 38.97
CA LYS A 386 23.12 30.93 40.36
C LYS A 386 23.88 29.98 41.30
N GLU A 387 24.80 30.48 42.10
CA GLU A 387 25.54 29.65 43.06
C GLU A 387 24.66 29.23 44.24
N LYS A 388 24.70 27.93 44.61
CA LYS A 388 23.93 27.40 45.75
C LYS A 388 24.58 27.64 47.10
N LYS A 389 25.92 27.64 47.15
CA LYS A 389 26.69 27.73 48.41
C LYS A 389 27.05 29.15 48.85
N SER A 390 26.82 30.16 48.01
CA SER A 390 27.10 31.55 48.34
C SER A 390 25.99 32.14 49.21
N TRP A 391 26.35 32.70 50.36
CA TRP A 391 25.44 33.43 51.28
C TRP A 391 24.67 34.54 50.56
N PHE A 392 25.25 35.13 49.49
CA PHE A 392 24.67 36.26 48.76
C PHE A 392 23.80 35.84 47.56
N GLY A 393 23.79 34.57 47.17
CA GLY A 393 22.96 34.06 46.07
C GLY A 393 23.17 34.75 44.72
N LEU A 394 24.38 35.29 44.49
CA LEU A 394 24.74 36.03 43.28
C LEU A 394 24.59 35.13 42.04
N GLY A 395 23.95 35.66 41.01
CA GLY A 395 23.81 34.99 39.71
C GLY A 395 24.43 35.82 38.60
N ALA A 396 24.85 35.14 37.53
CA ALA A 396 25.39 35.77 36.33
C ALA A 396 24.67 35.23 35.10
N GLU A 397 24.48 36.08 34.09
CA GLU A 397 23.96 35.67 32.78
C GLU A 397 25.12 35.49 31.80
N ALA A 398 25.04 34.44 30.98
CA ALA A 398 26.04 34.13 29.96
C ALA A 398 25.37 33.63 28.69
N ASN A 399 25.91 34.02 27.54
CA ASN A 399 25.60 33.39 26.26
C ASN A 399 26.54 32.20 26.06
N VAL A 400 25.95 31.04 25.76
CA VAL A 400 26.67 29.80 25.45
C VAL A 400 26.38 29.46 23.99
N HIS A 401 27.42 29.43 23.17
CA HIS A 401 27.34 29.04 21.76
C HIS A 401 27.92 27.64 21.59
N ILE A 402 27.12 26.77 20.99
CA ILE A 402 27.45 25.36 20.76
C ILE A 402 27.32 25.11 19.26
N TRP A 403 28.42 24.74 18.63
CA TRP A 403 28.43 24.21 17.28
C TRP A 403 28.30 22.69 17.34
N GLY A 404 27.54 22.11 16.43
CA GLY A 404 27.53 20.66 16.26
C GLY A 404 26.88 20.23 14.94
N ARG A 405 27.35 19.11 14.40
CA ARG A 405 26.82 18.48 13.19
C ARG A 405 25.69 17.52 13.55
N PRO A 406 24.45 17.72 13.08
CA PRO A 406 23.37 16.78 13.30
C PRO A 406 23.57 15.55 12.40
N VAL A 407 23.57 14.36 13.00
CA VAL A 407 23.75 13.09 12.28
C VAL A 407 22.65 12.13 12.70
N LEU A 408 21.98 11.54 11.71
CA LEU A 408 21.00 10.48 11.90
C LEU A 408 21.69 9.12 11.92
N ASP A 409 21.57 8.39 13.03
CA ASP A 409 21.85 6.96 13.06
C ASP A 409 20.58 6.21 12.65
N GLN A 410 20.52 5.78 11.39
CA GLN A 410 19.36 5.07 10.83
C GLN A 410 19.09 3.74 11.54
N ALA A 411 20.13 3.01 11.95
CA ALA A 411 19.98 1.70 12.58
C ALA A 411 19.42 1.84 14.00
N GLN A 412 19.93 2.81 14.76
CA GLN A 412 19.46 3.07 16.12
C GLN A 412 18.21 3.95 16.16
N GLN A 413 17.84 4.59 15.04
CA GLN A 413 16.80 5.62 14.96
C GLN A 413 17.04 6.72 16.00
N THR A 414 18.28 7.24 16.04
CA THR A 414 18.66 8.33 16.94
C THR A 414 19.20 9.51 16.15
N LEU A 415 18.79 10.72 16.51
CA LEU A 415 19.40 11.95 16.02
C LEU A 415 20.42 12.43 17.06
N ARG A 416 21.69 12.51 16.67
CA ARG A 416 22.77 12.96 17.56
C ARG A 416 23.45 14.21 17.03
N LEU A 417 23.96 15.04 17.92
CA LEU A 417 24.93 16.09 17.57
C LEU A 417 26.36 15.55 17.73
N THR A 418 27.12 15.61 16.65
CA THR A 418 28.55 15.23 16.59
C THR A 418 29.41 16.47 16.38
N ASP A 419 30.73 16.32 16.47
CA ASP A 419 31.69 17.43 16.30
C ASP A 419 31.37 18.64 17.19
N ILE A 420 30.92 18.39 18.44
CA ILE A 420 30.45 19.44 19.32
C ILE A 420 31.62 20.35 19.73
N GLN A 421 31.55 21.61 19.31
CA GLN A 421 32.49 22.66 19.70
C GLN A 421 31.77 23.72 20.53
N LEU A 422 32.29 23.99 21.72
CA LEU A 422 31.78 25.03 22.59
C LEU A 422 32.58 26.31 22.36
N ALA A 423 31.96 27.29 21.73
CA ALA A 423 32.49 28.63 21.65
C ALA A 423 31.98 29.43 22.84
N LEU A 424 32.72 29.40 23.95
CA LEU A 424 32.47 30.33 25.05
C LEU A 424 33.17 31.65 24.73
N GLU A 425 32.51 32.49 23.94
CA GLU A 425 32.91 33.88 23.79
C GLU A 425 32.50 34.64 25.04
N SER A 426 33.33 34.54 26.08
CA SER A 426 33.15 35.30 27.31
C SER A 426 34.48 35.61 27.96
N GLU A 427 35.32 36.35 27.24
CA GLU A 427 36.45 37.05 27.84
C GLU A 427 35.98 38.32 28.57
N ALA A 428 34.84 38.91 28.18
CA ALA A 428 34.33 40.15 28.76
C ALA A 428 33.31 39.98 29.90
N ALA A 429 32.55 38.87 29.97
CA ALA A 429 31.47 38.70 30.98
C ALA A 429 31.86 37.87 32.22
N PHE A 430 33.10 37.37 32.30
CA PHE A 430 33.60 36.56 33.42
C PHE A 430 34.81 37.18 34.15
N GLY A 431 34.72 38.44 34.57
CA GLY A 431 35.54 38.88 35.72
C GLY A 431 35.31 37.93 36.91
N LEU A 432 36.34 37.62 37.72
CA LEU A 432 36.37 36.67 38.87
C LEU A 432 35.84 35.22 38.66
N LEU A 433 34.96 34.96 37.69
CA LEU A 433 34.32 33.67 37.41
C LEU A 433 35.03 32.87 36.31
N GLY A 434 36.01 33.44 35.62
CA GLY A 434 36.75 32.78 34.53
C GLY A 434 37.49 31.50 34.93
N ALA A 435 37.79 31.28 36.22
CA ALA A 435 38.37 30.03 36.72
C ALA A 435 37.31 28.93 36.92
N ALA A 436 36.14 29.29 37.46
CA ALA A 436 35.03 28.35 37.65
C ALA A 436 34.39 27.95 36.32
N ALA A 437 34.22 28.90 35.38
CA ALA A 437 33.70 28.61 34.04
C ALA A 437 34.61 27.62 33.28
N ARG A 438 35.94 27.83 33.26
CA ARG A 438 36.90 26.92 32.63
C ARG A 438 36.90 25.50 33.22
N ALA A 439 36.62 25.38 34.52
CA ALA A 439 36.53 24.06 35.18
C ALA A 439 35.28 23.27 34.79
N VAL A 440 34.19 23.96 34.40
CA VAL A 440 32.89 23.33 34.09
C VAL A 440 32.74 23.02 32.59
N VAL A 441 33.45 23.73 31.70
CA VAL A 441 33.36 23.53 30.23
C VAL A 441 33.53 22.06 29.81
N PRO A 442 34.55 21.29 30.27
CA PRO A 442 34.71 19.90 29.86
C PRO A 442 33.55 19.00 30.33
N GLN A 443 33.06 19.20 31.56
CA GLN A 443 31.91 18.45 32.09
C GLN A 443 30.63 18.81 31.35
N MET A 444 30.44 20.08 30.98
CA MET A 444 29.29 20.54 30.22
C MET A 444 29.34 20.01 28.79
N GLN A 445 30.51 19.97 28.15
CA GLN A 445 30.70 19.35 26.83
C GLN A 445 30.39 17.86 26.87
N GLN A 446 30.84 17.14 27.90
CA GLN A 446 30.61 15.71 28.06
C GLN A 446 29.15 15.40 28.38
N ALA A 447 28.49 16.24 29.19
CA ALA A 447 27.06 16.16 29.46
C ALA A 447 26.22 16.46 28.21
N LEU A 448 26.62 17.45 27.41
CA LEU A 448 26.00 17.75 26.12
C LEU A 448 26.20 16.60 25.13
N LEU A 449 27.40 16.02 25.02
CA LEU A 449 27.64 14.85 24.17
C LEU A 449 26.80 13.64 24.58
N GLN A 450 26.60 13.41 25.88
CA GLN A 450 25.77 12.30 26.37
C GLN A 450 24.26 12.54 26.20
N ARG A 451 23.80 13.80 26.32
CA ARG A 451 22.38 14.16 26.31
C ARG A 451 21.87 14.77 25.00
N ALA A 452 22.74 15.12 24.07
CA ALA A 452 22.37 15.63 22.74
C ALA A 452 22.03 14.49 21.75
N THR A 453 21.34 13.47 22.28
CA THR A 453 20.84 12.32 21.52
C THR A 453 19.34 12.28 21.68
N LEU A 454 18.60 12.40 20.59
CA LEU A 454 17.15 12.27 20.56
C LEU A 454 16.80 10.87 20.05
N ASP A 455 16.14 10.08 20.89
CA ASP A 455 15.54 8.81 20.48
C ASP A 455 14.26 9.09 19.67
N LEU A 456 14.24 8.63 18.42
CA LEU A 456 13.13 8.86 17.49
C LEU A 456 12.09 7.75 17.56
N LYS A 457 12.37 6.61 18.20
CA LYS A 457 11.47 5.45 18.26
C LYS A 457 10.10 5.79 18.88
N PRO A 458 9.99 6.55 19.98
CA PRO A 458 8.68 6.89 20.55
C PRO A 458 7.85 7.77 19.61
N ILE A 459 8.52 8.69 18.89
CA ILE A 459 7.88 9.57 17.91
C ILE A 459 7.36 8.75 16.72
N ALA A 460 8.20 7.86 16.20
CA ALA A 460 7.84 6.95 15.11
C ALA A 460 6.71 5.99 15.51
N ALA A 461 6.73 5.45 16.73
CA ALA A 461 5.68 4.56 17.23
C ALA A 461 4.31 5.26 17.28
N ASN A 462 4.25 6.47 17.84
CA ASN A 462 3.02 7.27 17.91
C ASN A 462 2.52 7.66 16.51
N ALA A 463 3.41 8.09 15.61
CA ALA A 463 3.04 8.40 14.24
C ALA A 463 2.53 7.16 13.48
N ARG A 464 3.17 6.00 13.66
CA ARG A 464 2.70 4.72 13.09
C ARG A 464 1.29 4.36 13.56
N GLU A 465 1.00 4.53 14.85
CA GLU A 465 -0.33 4.26 15.42
C GLU A 465 -1.41 5.15 14.79
N LYS A 466 -1.13 6.45 14.61
CA LYS A 466 -2.05 7.37 13.95
C LYS A 466 -2.29 7.04 12.48
N ILE A 467 -1.24 6.69 11.75
CA ILE A 467 -1.36 6.26 10.34
C ILE A 467 -2.15 4.95 10.27
N ALA A 468 -1.88 3.99 11.17
CA ALA A 468 -2.62 2.74 11.27
C ALA A 468 -4.12 2.97 11.48
N ALA A 469 -4.50 3.93 12.33
CA ALA A 469 -5.89 4.34 12.50
C ALA A 469 -6.50 4.93 11.22
N ALA A 470 -5.77 5.78 10.50
CA ALA A 470 -6.25 6.39 9.26
C ALA A 470 -6.40 5.38 8.10
N ILE A 471 -5.61 4.30 8.09
CA ILE A 471 -5.75 3.21 7.10
C ILE A 471 -6.77 2.15 7.51
N ALA A 472 -7.19 2.11 8.78
CA ALA A 472 -8.21 1.18 9.24
C ALA A 472 -9.53 1.36 8.49
N ASP A 473 -9.88 2.59 8.11
CA ASP A 473 -11.06 2.91 7.29
C ASP A 473 -11.00 2.28 5.88
N TYR A 474 -9.82 1.90 5.40
CA TYR A 474 -9.63 1.20 4.13
C TYR A 474 -9.71 -0.32 4.28
N GLN A 475 -9.63 -0.85 5.50
CA GLN A 475 -9.89 -2.26 5.75
C GLN A 475 -11.38 -2.51 5.53
N LYS A 476 -11.70 -3.09 4.39
CA LYS A 476 -13.07 -3.37 3.98
C LYS A 476 -13.25 -4.88 3.90
N SER A 477 -14.23 -5.39 4.62
CA SER A 477 -14.68 -6.78 4.48
C SER A 477 -16.18 -6.73 4.20
N GLU A 478 -16.54 -6.78 2.92
CA GLU A 478 -17.92 -6.87 2.44
C GLU A 478 -18.11 -8.19 1.70
N ASP A 479 -19.37 -8.57 1.39
CA ASP A 479 -19.65 -9.82 0.68
C ASP A 479 -18.91 -9.87 -0.67
N GLY A 480 -17.86 -10.70 -0.74
CA GLY A 480 -17.05 -10.90 -1.94
C GLY A 480 -15.72 -10.16 -2.01
N LEU A 481 -15.44 -9.20 -1.12
CA LEU A 481 -14.22 -8.38 -1.16
C LEU A 481 -13.63 -8.21 0.25
N LYS A 482 -12.35 -8.56 0.41
CA LYS A 482 -11.58 -8.33 1.63
C LYS A 482 -10.33 -7.53 1.30
N VAL A 483 -10.15 -6.39 1.96
CA VAL A 483 -8.96 -5.54 1.86
C VAL A 483 -8.24 -5.55 3.20
N GLU A 484 -6.97 -5.97 3.19
CA GLU A 484 -6.09 -5.97 4.35
C GLU A 484 -4.97 -4.95 4.12
N ALA A 485 -4.93 -3.90 4.94
CA ALA A 485 -3.91 -2.86 4.89
C ALA A 485 -3.21 -2.74 6.24
N ARG A 486 -1.88 -2.73 6.26
CA ARG A 486 -1.06 -2.60 7.47
C ARG A 486 0.18 -1.76 7.20
N ILE A 487 0.58 -0.94 8.18
CA ILE A 487 1.89 -0.29 8.22
C ILE A 487 2.77 -1.06 9.19
N ASP A 488 3.85 -1.64 8.68
CA ASP A 488 4.76 -2.48 9.45
C ASP A 488 5.88 -1.64 10.08
N SER A 489 6.34 -0.59 9.39
CA SER A 489 7.44 0.28 9.82
C SER A 489 7.20 1.75 9.50
N LEU A 490 7.76 2.61 10.34
CA LEU A 490 7.93 4.04 10.09
C LEU A 490 9.32 4.40 10.62
N THR A 491 10.18 4.92 9.77
CA THR A 491 11.56 5.24 10.12
C THR A 491 11.96 6.61 9.59
N LEU A 492 12.89 7.27 10.26
CA LEU A 492 13.62 8.38 9.67
C LEU A 492 14.70 7.81 8.76
N ALA A 493 14.65 8.17 7.49
CA ALA A 493 15.61 7.75 6.47
C ALA A 493 16.72 8.78 6.28
N ASP A 494 16.42 10.08 6.34
CA ASP A 494 17.43 11.10 6.04
C ASP A 494 17.17 12.44 6.74
N ILE A 495 18.20 13.26 6.87
CA ILE A 495 18.13 14.63 7.40
C ILE A 495 19.06 15.55 6.61
N ALA A 496 18.54 16.70 6.18
CA ALA A 496 19.29 17.72 5.45
C ALA A 496 18.81 19.12 5.88
N PHE A 497 19.61 20.17 5.67
CA PHE A 497 19.17 21.54 5.96
C PHE A 497 19.81 22.56 5.03
N ASP A 498 19.12 23.68 4.85
CA ASP A 498 19.65 24.91 4.24
C ASP A 498 19.61 26.07 5.25
N SER A 499 19.82 27.31 4.80
CA SER A 499 19.82 28.48 5.68
C SER A 499 18.49 28.78 6.38
N LYS A 500 17.38 28.16 5.96
CA LYS A 500 16.04 28.46 6.46
C LYS A 500 15.29 27.24 6.98
N THR A 501 15.65 26.05 6.51
CA THR A 501 14.80 24.87 6.59
C THR A 501 15.59 23.64 6.98
N LEU A 502 15.02 22.85 7.90
CA LEU A 502 15.44 21.47 8.16
C LEU A 502 14.49 20.53 7.41
N ARG A 503 15.04 19.70 6.53
CA ARG A 503 14.34 18.59 5.89
C ARG A 503 14.59 17.31 6.64
N VAL A 504 13.51 16.61 6.93
CA VAL A 504 13.52 15.27 7.50
C VAL A 504 12.79 14.34 6.55
N VAL A 505 13.42 13.24 6.13
CA VAL A 505 12.77 12.22 5.29
C VAL A 505 12.34 11.06 6.17
N ALA A 506 11.04 10.83 6.25
CA ALA A 506 10.48 9.64 6.87
C ALA A 506 10.08 8.61 5.80
N GLU A 507 10.27 7.33 6.06
CA GLU A 507 9.82 6.24 5.20
C GLU A 507 8.87 5.33 5.95
N ALA A 508 7.68 5.13 5.39
CA ALA A 508 6.68 4.20 5.89
C ALA A 508 6.66 2.94 5.01
N GLY A 509 6.88 1.79 5.62
CA GLY A 509 6.82 0.47 4.98
C GLY A 509 5.60 -0.32 5.45
N GLY A 510 4.92 -1.01 4.55
CA GLY A 510 3.71 -1.77 4.90
C GLY A 510 3.27 -2.79 3.86
N SER A 511 2.08 -3.34 4.08
CA SER A 511 1.44 -4.34 3.23
C SER A 511 0.01 -3.95 2.89
N LEU A 512 -0.41 -4.25 1.66
CA LEU A 512 -1.77 -4.07 1.18
C LEU A 512 -2.13 -5.31 0.36
N ASN A 513 -3.13 -6.08 0.79
CA ASN A 513 -3.61 -7.27 0.10
C ASN A 513 -5.10 -7.14 -0.20
N VAL A 514 -5.53 -7.59 -1.38
CA VAL A 514 -6.92 -7.57 -1.80
C VAL A 514 -7.33 -8.97 -2.21
N PHE A 515 -8.38 -9.49 -1.57
CA PHE A 515 -8.95 -10.81 -1.86
C PHE A 515 -10.36 -10.65 -2.39
N VAL A 516 -10.63 -11.30 -3.52
CA VAL A 516 -11.94 -11.34 -4.16
C VAL A 516 -12.48 -12.77 -4.07
N THR A 517 -13.51 -12.96 -3.24
CA THR A 517 -14.14 -14.26 -2.99
C THR A 517 -15.48 -14.42 -3.71
N LYS A 518 -15.98 -13.36 -4.34
CA LYS A 518 -17.19 -13.38 -5.17
C LYS A 518 -17.07 -12.35 -6.28
N LEU A 519 -17.47 -12.73 -7.49
CA LEU A 519 -17.54 -11.83 -8.64
C LEU A 519 -18.98 -11.36 -8.80
N SER A 520 -19.20 -10.04 -8.80
CA SER A 520 -20.49 -9.42 -9.10
C SER A 520 -20.60 -9.23 -10.61
N GLY A 521 -21.61 -9.85 -11.22
CA GLY A 521 -22.10 -9.63 -12.58
C GLY A 521 -21.09 -9.14 -13.63
N MET A 522 -20.46 -10.08 -14.35
CA MET A 522 -19.84 -9.84 -15.66
C MET A 522 -20.85 -9.99 -16.80
#